data_AF-A0A972V882-F1
#
_entry.id   AF-A0A972V882-F1
#
_cell.length_a   1.000
_cell.length_b   1.000
_cell.length_c   1.000
_cell.angle_alpha   90.00
_cell.angle_beta   90.00
_cell.angle_gamma   90.00
#
_symmetry.space_group_name_H-M   'P 1'
#
loop_
_entity.id
_entity.type
_entity.pdbx_description
1 polymer ?
#
loop_
_entity_poly.entity_id
_entity_poly.type
_entity_poly.pdbx_seq_one_letter_code
_entity_poly.pdbx_strand_id
1 'polypeptide(L)' 'MSLRINDTVPDLKVETDQGPLSLHEWISDDWAILFSHPKDFTPVCTTEFGAVAKLVSEWKKRGTKVIGISVDSA' A
#
# COMPACT_ATOMS: atom_id res chain seq x y z
N MET A 1 -10.66 16.58 -2.33
CA MET A 1 -11.08 16.20 -3.70
C MET A 1 -10.70 14.74 -3.87
N SER A 2 -11.57 13.87 -4.38
CA SER A 2 -11.28 12.44 -4.53
C SER A 2 -10.54 12.17 -5.84
N LEU A 3 -9.64 11.17 -5.84
CA LEU A 3 -9.03 10.63 -7.05
C LEU A 3 -10.09 10.01 -7.96
N ARG A 4 -9.94 10.21 -9.28
CA ARG A 4 -10.72 9.55 -10.33
C ARG A 4 -9.83 8.61 -11.14
N ILE A 5 -10.46 7.76 -11.94
CA ILE A 5 -9.74 6.90 -12.88
C ILE A 5 -8.95 7.78 -13.86
N ASN A 6 -7.71 7.39 -14.12
CA ASN A 6 -6.71 8.10 -14.95
C ASN A 6 -6.16 9.40 -14.34
N ASP A 7 -6.54 9.76 -13.11
CA ASP A 7 -5.82 10.80 -12.39
C ASP A 7 -4.45 10.28 -11.95
N THR A 8 -3.43 11.13 -12.04
CA THR A 8 -2.13 10.84 -11.43
C THR A 8 -2.27 10.90 -9.91
N VAL A 9 -1.90 9.81 -9.23
CA VAL A 9 -1.84 9.80 -7.77
C VAL A 9 -0.85 10.86 -7.28
N PRO A 10 -1.16 11.68 -6.25
CA PRO A 10 -0.20 12.63 -5.71
C PRO A 10 1.09 11.95 -5.28
N ASP A 11 2.24 12.58 -5.49
CA ASP A 11 3.48 12.10 -4.89
C ASP A 11 3.49 12.45 -3.40
N LEU A 12 3.26 11.44 -2.57
CA LEU A 12 3.19 11.57 -1.13
C LEU A 12 4.53 11.20 -0.51
N LYS A 13 5.00 12.04 0.42
CA LYS A 13 6.11 11.71 1.31
C LYS A 13 5.54 11.31 2.66
N VAL A 14 5.72 10.06 3.06
CA VAL A 14 5.09 9.46 4.25
C VAL A 14 6.11 8.71 5.08
N GLU A 15 5.87 8.65 6.38
CA GLU A 15 6.58 7.73 7.28
C GLU A 15 5.89 6.36 7.24
N THR A 16 6.66 5.29 7.17
CA THR A 16 6.18 3.90 7.16
C THR A 16 6.89 3.09 8.24
N ASP A 17 6.43 1.86 8.48
CA ASP A 17 7.11 0.88 9.34
C ASP A 17 8.50 0.48 8.82
N GLN A 18 8.81 0.77 7.55
CA GLN A 18 10.11 0.56 6.92
C GLN A 18 10.90 1.87 6.73
N GLY A 19 10.45 2.98 7.32
CA GLY A 19 11.07 4.31 7.23
C GLY A 19 10.40 5.27 6.25
N PRO A 20 11.00 6.44 5.98
CA PRO A 20 10.44 7.46 5.11
C PRO A 20 10.41 7.01 3.65
N LEU A 21 9.32 7.35 2.95
CA LEU A 21 9.03 6.91 1.59
C LEU A 21 8.44 8.04 0.75
N SER A 22 8.98 8.25 -0.46
CA SER A 22 8.29 8.96 -1.55
C SER A 22 7.53 7.95 -2.39
N LEU A 23 6.23 8.21 -2.60
CA LEU A 23 5.35 7.27 -3.26
C LEU A 23 5.80 6.99 -4.70
N HIS A 24 6.10 8.02 -5.49
CA HIS A 24 6.48 7.83 -6.90
C HIS A 24 7.84 7.12 -7.02
N GLU A 25 8.81 7.48 -6.18
CA GLU A 25 10.12 6.81 -6.15
C GLU A 25 9.98 5.33 -5.75
N TRP A 26 9.12 5.02 -4.78
CA TRP A 26 8.87 3.66 -4.34
C TRP A 26 8.16 2.82 -5.39
N ILE A 27 7.18 3.38 -6.10
CA ILE A 27 6.48 2.70 -7.21
C ILE A 27 7.48 2.42 -8.34
N SER A 28 8.23 3.43 -8.77
CA SER A 28 9.17 3.36 -9.91
C SER A 28 8.44 2.83 -11.16
N ASP A 29 8.96 1.79 -11.82
CA ASP A 29 8.40 1.22 -13.04
C ASP A 29 7.40 0.06 -12.79
N ASP A 30 7.15 -0.30 -11.53
CA ASP A 30 6.22 -1.36 -11.14
C ASP A 30 4.79 -0.85 -10.99
N TRP A 31 3.81 -1.76 -11.05
CA TRP A 31 2.45 -1.49 -10.59
C TRP A 31 2.41 -1.35 -9.07
N ALA A 32 1.43 -0.61 -8.56
CA ALA A 32 1.22 -0.45 -7.13
C ALA A 32 -0.23 -0.62 -6.71
N ILE A 33 -0.43 -1.33 -5.60
CA ILE A 33 -1.71 -1.46 -4.91
C ILE A 33 -1.58 -0.76 -3.56
N LEU A 34 -2.33 0.32 -3.40
CA LEU A 34 -2.53 1.00 -2.12
C LEU A 34 -3.85 0.50 -1.55
N PHE A 35 -3.82 -0.18 -0.41
CA PHE A 35 -5.02 -0.69 0.24
C PHE A 35 -5.17 -0.06 1.62
N SER A 36 -6.30 0.60 1.86
CA SER A 36 -6.57 1.21 3.15
C SER A 36 -7.37 0.27 4.05
N HIS A 37 -7.09 0.33 5.34
CA HIS A 37 -7.89 -0.30 6.38
C HIS A 37 -8.27 0.74 7.44
N PRO A 38 -9.45 0.62 8.07
CA PRO A 38 -9.96 1.67 8.94
C PRO A 38 -9.23 1.77 10.27
N LYS A 39 -8.70 0.64 10.78
CA LYS A 39 -8.00 0.57 12.06
C LYS A 39 -7.22 -0.74 12.21
N ASP A 40 -6.06 -0.66 12.83
CA ASP A 40 -5.27 -1.81 13.26
C ASP A 40 -6.05 -2.69 14.26
N PHE A 41 -5.68 -3.98 14.30
CA PHE A 41 -6.25 -4.98 15.22
C PHE A 41 -7.77 -5.21 15.10
N THR A 42 -8.32 -4.95 13.92
CA THR A 42 -9.69 -5.32 13.58
C THR A 42 -9.71 -6.68 12.88
N PRO A 43 -10.63 -7.60 13.25
CA PRO A 43 -10.50 -9.02 12.91
C PRO A 43 -10.49 -9.31 11.40
N VAL A 44 -11.18 -8.50 10.59
CA VAL A 44 -11.17 -8.65 9.13
C VAL A 44 -9.84 -8.16 8.55
N CYS A 45 -9.38 -6.97 8.92
CA CYS A 45 -8.15 -6.38 8.39
C CYS A 45 -6.93 -7.25 8.68
N THR A 46 -6.85 -7.89 9.85
CA THR A 46 -5.76 -8.83 10.16
C THR A 46 -5.73 -10.02 9.19
N THR A 47 -6.89 -10.54 8.80
CA THR A 47 -6.96 -11.64 7.82
C THR A 47 -6.60 -11.18 6.40
N GLU A 48 -6.99 -9.96 6.02
CA GLU A 48 -6.67 -9.36 4.73
C GLU A 48 -5.16 -9.11 4.58
N PHE A 49 -4.52 -8.50 5.58
CA PHE A 49 -3.07 -8.33 5.61
C PHE A 49 -2.33 -9.67 5.55
N GLY A 50 -2.79 -10.66 6.31
CA GLY A 50 -2.22 -12.00 6.27
C GLY A 50 -2.33 -12.66 4.89
N ALA A 51 -3.43 -12.44 4.16
CA ALA A 51 -3.61 -12.94 2.80
C ALA A 51 -2.69 -12.21 1.80
N VAL A 52 -2.60 -10.89 1.88
CA VAL A 52 -1.70 -10.07 1.03
C VAL A 52 -0.25 -10.50 1.22
N ALA A 53 0.19 -10.68 2.47
CA ALA A 53 1.54 -11.09 2.80
C ALA A 53 1.89 -12.49 2.25
N LYS A 54 0.95 -13.44 2.33
CA LYS A 54 1.12 -14.79 1.76
C LYS A 54 1.29 -14.79 0.24
N LEU A 55 0.83 -13.74 -0.45
CA LEU A 55 0.89 -13.60 -1.91
C LEU A 55 2.11 -12.81 -2.41
N VAL A 56 3.10 -12.52 -1.55
CA VAL A 56 4.30 -11.72 -1.91
C VAL A 56 5.01 -12.19 -3.18
N SER A 57 5.13 -13.51 -3.38
CA SER A 57 5.75 -14.07 -4.59
C SER A 57 4.90 -13.82 -5.85
N GLU A 58 3.58 -13.87 -5.73
CA GLU A 58 2.66 -13.60 -6.82
C GLU A 58 2.66 -12.12 -7.22
N TRP A 59 2.75 -11.19 -6.26
CA TRP A 59 2.90 -9.77 -6.56
C TRP A 59 4.21 -9.48 -7.29
N LYS A 60 5.31 -10.04 -6.79
CA LYS A 60 6.63 -9.90 -7.42
C LYS A 60 6.65 -10.44 -8.85
N LYS A 61 6.00 -11.58 -9.11
CA LYS A 61 5.89 -12.17 -10.45
C LYS A 61 5.19 -11.24 -11.47
N ARG A 62 4.33 -10.34 -11.00
CA ARG A 62 3.55 -9.41 -11.82
C ARG A 62 4.14 -8.00 -11.89
N GLY A 63 5.32 -7.77 -11.31
CA GLY A 63 5.89 -6.43 -11.17
C GLY A 63 4.93 -5.53 -10.39
N THR A 64 4.42 -6.01 -9.25
CA THR A 64 3.45 -5.29 -8.43
C THR A 64 3.97 -5.15 -7.01
N LYS A 65 3.92 -3.94 -6.48
CA LYS A 65 4.18 -3.59 -5.09
C LYS A 65 2.87 -3.33 -4.36
N VAL A 66 2.83 -3.65 -3.07
CA VAL A 66 1.61 -3.53 -2.26
C VAL A 66 1.95 -2.83 -0.95
N ILE A 67 1.13 -1.85 -0.55
CA ILE A 67 1.31 -1.08 0.70
C ILE A 67 -0.03 -0.85 1.38
N GLY A 68 -0.05 -1.07 2.70
CA GLY A 68 -1.20 -0.88 3.57
C GLY A 68 -1.23 0.53 4.15
N ILE A 69 -2.42 1.11 4.32
CA ILE A 69 -2.60 2.48 4.82
C ILE A 69 -3.66 2.49 5.93
N SER A 70 -3.25 2.91 7.13
CA SER A 70 -4.14 3.27 8.23
C SER A 70 -3.92 4.72 8.64
N VAL A 71 -4.87 5.26 9.42
CA VAL A 71 -4.69 6.50 10.19
C VAL A 71 -4.01 6.27 11.54
N ASP A 72 -3.82 5.02 11.93
CA ASP A 72 -3.03 4.66 13.10
C ASP A 72 -1.55 4.99 12.89
N SER A 73 -0.83 5.20 13.99
CA SER A 73 0.62 5.37 13.95
C SER A 73 1.31 4.04 13.61
N ALA A 74 2.28 4.09 12.70
CA ALA A 74 3.22 3.00 12.45
C ALA A 74 4.06 2.66 13.68
#